data_AF-M1MCH3-F1
#
_entry.id   AF-M1MCH3-F1
#
_cell.length_a   1.000
_cell.length_b   1.000
_cell.length_c   1.000
_cell.angle_alpha   90.00
_cell.angle_beta   90.00
_cell.angle_gamma   90.00
#
_symmetry.space_group_name_H-M   'P 1'
#
loop_
_entity.id
_entity.type
_entity.pdbx_description
1 polymer ?
#
loop_
_entity_poly.entity_id
_entity_poly.type
_entity_poly.pdbx_seq_one_letter_code
_entity_poly.pdbx_strand_id
1 'polypeptide(L)'
;MTLAIDEKSNLQYRARQNVVFEHGYLIGKLGRKKVCALVKENIEKPNDIAGVVYIQMNDDKSWRWDVIKEMKKLGYDIDTNKLV
;
A
#
# COMPACT_ATOMS: atom_id res chain seq x y z
N MET A 1 11.86 44.22 5.09
CA MET A 1 10.90 43.37 5.80
C MET A 1 10.15 42.56 4.76
N THR A 2 10.74 41.45 4.32
CA THR A 2 10.08 40.53 3.38
C THR A 2 9.37 39.50 4.24
N LEU A 3 8.04 39.45 4.11
CA LEU A 3 7.18 38.56 4.87
C LEU A 3 7.64 37.11 4.61
N ALA A 4 8.06 36.43 5.67
CA ALA A 4 8.21 34.99 5.65
C ALA A 4 6.85 34.40 5.31
N ILE A 5 6.75 33.83 4.11
CA ILE A 5 5.68 32.89 3.79
C ILE A 5 5.82 31.72 4.76
N ASP A 6 4.89 31.63 5.70
CA ASP A 6 4.71 30.46 6.55
C ASP A 6 4.29 29.31 5.60
N GLU A 7 5.28 28.60 5.06
CA GLU A 7 5.07 27.32 4.39
C GLU A 7 4.48 26.39 5.45
N LYS A 8 3.15 26.39 5.56
CA LYS A 8 2.38 25.41 6.32
C LYS A 8 2.98 24.05 6.01
N SER A 9 3.72 23.51 6.97
CA SER A 9 4.32 22.19 6.92
C SER A 9 3.28 21.21 6.38
N ASN A 10 3.49 20.74 5.15
CA ASN A 10 2.54 19.91 4.44
C ASN A 10 2.61 18.49 5.05
N LEU A 11 2.05 18.34 6.25
CA LEU A 11 2.08 17.12 7.03
C LEU A 11 1.25 16.07 6.30
N GLN A 12 1.95 15.14 5.66
CA GLN A 12 1.34 13.97 5.03
C GLN A 12 1.25 12.84 6.03
N TYR A 13 0.17 12.07 5.97
CA TYR A 13 0.10 10.82 6.71
C TYR A 13 1.17 9.86 6.19
N ARG A 14 1.77 9.08 7.10
CA ARG A 14 2.80 8.07 6.77
C ARG A 14 2.57 6.79 7.54
N ALA A 15 3.04 5.68 6.99
CA ALA A 15 3.08 4.42 7.72
C ALA A 15 4.03 4.53 8.94
N ARG A 16 3.66 3.88 10.04
CA ARG A 16 4.55 3.75 11.21
C ARG A 16 5.78 2.91 10.85
N GLN A 17 6.91 3.19 11.48
CA GLN A 17 8.17 2.48 11.20
C GLN A 17 8.05 0.96 11.31
N ASN A 18 7.34 0.46 12.34
CA ASN A 18 7.11 -0.98 12.51
C ASN A 18 6.36 -1.58 11.31
N VAL A 19 5.40 -0.85 10.74
CA VAL A 19 4.65 -1.29 9.55
C VAL A 19 5.59 -1.40 8.35
N VAL A 20 6.47 -0.43 8.16
CA VAL A 20 7.48 -0.46 7.08
C VAL A 20 8.45 -1.63 7.28
N PHE A 21 8.90 -1.86 8.50
CA PHE A 21 9.81 -2.96 8.85
C PHE A 21 9.18 -4.34 8.61
N GLU A 22 7.97 -4.57 9.11
CA GLU A 22 7.23 -5.82 8.90
C GLU A 22 6.97 -6.06 7.41
N HIS A 23 6.67 -5.00 6.65
CA HIS A 23 6.50 -5.09 5.21
C HIS A 23 7.78 -5.53 4.50
N GLY A 24 8.93 -4.92 4.87
CA GLY A 24 10.25 -5.34 4.38
C GLY A 24 10.57 -6.80 4.72
N TYR A 25 10.27 -7.22 5.95
CA TYR A 25 10.43 -8.60 6.38
C TYR A 25 9.59 -9.58 5.53
N LEU A 26 8.32 -9.25 5.27
CA LEU A 26 7.45 -10.08 4.43
C LEU A 26 7.95 -10.18 2.98
N ILE A 27 8.49 -9.08 2.42
CA ILE A 27 9.12 -9.10 1.09
C ILE A 27 10.31 -10.06 1.06
N GLY A 28 11.18 -9.99 2.08
CA GLY A 28 12.33 -10.91 2.18
C GLY A 28 11.93 -12.36 2.33
N LYS A 29 10.85 -12.64 3.08
CA LYS A 29 10.38 -14.01 3.37
C LYS A 29 9.54 -14.64 2.26
N LEU A 30 8.62 -13.88 1.67
CA LEU A 30 7.63 -14.40 0.70
C LEU A 30 7.96 -14.03 -0.75
N GLY A 31 8.86 -13.08 -0.94
CA GLY A 31 9.17 -12.47 -2.23
C GLY A 31 8.22 -11.32 -2.55
N ARG A 32 8.76 -10.27 -3.17
CA ARG A 32 8.06 -9.01 -3.48
C ARG A 32 6.74 -9.18 -4.22
N LYS A 33 6.62 -10.15 -5.13
CA LYS A 33 5.40 -10.38 -5.91
C LYS A 33 4.21 -10.87 -5.06
N LYS A 34 4.47 -11.41 -3.87
CA LYS A 34 3.44 -11.98 -2.96
C LYS A 34 3.03 -11.02 -1.85
N VAL A 35 3.50 -9.76 -1.90
CA VAL A 35 3.27 -8.77 -0.86
C VAL A 35 2.78 -7.46 -1.50
N CYS A 36 1.68 -6.91 -0.97
CA CYS A 36 1.13 -5.63 -1.39
C CYS A 36 0.72 -4.82 -0.15
N ALA A 37 0.69 -3.49 -0.28
CA ALA A 37 0.27 -2.57 0.76
C ALA A 37 -1.08 -1.95 0.40
N LEU A 38 -2.08 -2.12 1.29
CA LEU A 38 -3.38 -1.47 1.17
C LEU A 38 -3.34 -0.11 1.86
N VAL A 39 -3.68 0.96 1.15
CA VAL A 39 -3.59 2.34 1.66
C VAL A 39 -4.92 3.06 1.51
N LYS A 40 -5.46 3.63 2.60
CA LYS A 40 -6.77 4.29 2.60
C LYS A 40 -6.73 5.71 2.03
N GLU A 41 -5.70 6.46 2.36
CA GLU A 41 -5.56 7.87 2.00
C GLU A 41 -4.27 8.08 1.19
N ASN A 42 -4.09 9.30 0.71
CA ASN A 42 -2.81 9.69 0.14
C ASN A 42 -1.79 9.80 1.28
N ILE A 43 -0.90 8.81 1.35
CA ILE A 43 0.18 8.78 2.33
C ILE A 43 1.51 9.04 1.63
N GLU A 44 2.44 9.65 2.36
CA GLU A 44 3.84 9.66 1.97
C GLU A 44 4.35 8.22 1.93
N LYS A 45 4.86 7.82 0.76
CA LYS A 45 5.43 6.48 0.55
C LYS A 45 6.90 6.51 0.97
N PRO A 46 7.34 5.70 1.94
CA PRO A 46 8.74 5.64 2.32
C PRO A 46 9.58 5.13 1.14
N ASN A 47 10.70 5.80 0.85
CA ASN A 47 11.59 5.44 -0.25
C ASN A 47 12.11 3.98 -0.14
N ASP A 48 12.31 3.48 1.08
CA ASP A 48 12.82 2.13 1.36
C ASP A 48 11.89 1.01 0.86
N ILE A 49 10.60 1.31 0.67
CA ILE A 49 9.59 0.37 0.18
C ILE A 49 8.95 0.83 -1.13
N ALA A 50 9.51 1.82 -1.83
CA ALA A 50 8.95 2.40 -3.06
C ALA A 50 8.70 1.38 -4.19
N GLY A 51 9.29 0.19 -4.10
CA GLY A 51 9.09 -0.89 -5.04
C GLY A 51 7.81 -1.73 -4.85
N VAL A 52 7.09 -1.59 -3.75
CA VAL A 52 5.98 -2.51 -3.45
C VAL A 52 4.73 -2.14 -4.23
N VAL A 53 3.85 -3.12 -4.44
CA VAL A 53 2.54 -2.86 -5.04
C VAL A 53 1.68 -2.18 -3.98
N TYR A 54 1.28 -0.95 -4.25
CA TYR A 54 0.30 -0.22 -3.45
C TYR A 54 -1.07 -0.35 -4.09
N ILE A 55 -2.04 -0.80 -3.30
CA ILE A 55 -3.45 -0.90 -3.71
C ILE A 55 -4.22 0.12 -2.89
N GLN A 56 -4.94 1.01 -3.57
CA GLN A 56 -5.76 2.00 -2.88
C GLN A 56 -7.01 1.34 -2.32
N MET A 57 -7.21 1.48 -1.03
CA MET A 57 -8.36 0.95 -0.32
C MET A 57 -9.51 1.95 -0.45
N ASN A 58 -10.22 1.84 -1.57
CA ASN A 58 -11.44 2.61 -1.83
C ASN A 58 -12.61 2.14 -0.94
N ASP A 59 -13.53 3.05 -0.62
CA ASP A 59 -14.68 2.77 0.25
C ASP A 59 -15.68 1.76 -0.35
N ASP A 60 -15.73 1.67 -1.68
CA ASP A 60 -16.54 0.72 -2.44
C ASP A 60 -16.02 -0.73 -2.38
N LYS A 61 -14.95 -0.99 -1.60
CA LYS A 61 -14.29 -2.30 -1.46
C LYS A 61 -13.72 -2.85 -2.78
N SER A 62 -13.57 -2.02 -3.81
CA SER A 62 -13.01 -2.41 -5.12
C SER A 62 -11.59 -2.97 -5.02
N TRP A 63 -10.81 -2.54 -4.02
CA TRP A 63 -9.46 -3.04 -3.72
C TRP A 63 -9.36 -4.57 -3.63
N ARG A 64 -10.45 -5.25 -3.26
CA ARG A 64 -10.50 -6.72 -3.21
C ARG A 64 -10.30 -7.33 -4.59
N TRP A 65 -10.85 -6.72 -5.63
CA TRP A 65 -10.68 -7.18 -7.02
C TRP A 65 -9.24 -7.03 -7.50
N ASP A 66 -8.56 -5.95 -7.12
CA ASP A 66 -7.14 -5.76 -7.43
C ASP A 66 -6.27 -6.84 -6.76
N VAL A 67 -6.55 -7.14 -5.48
CA VAL A 67 -5.85 -8.23 -4.77
C VAL A 67 -6.10 -9.58 -5.45
N ILE A 68 -7.35 -9.91 -5.78
CA ILE A 68 -7.69 -11.17 -6.47
C ILE A 68 -6.99 -11.28 -7.80
N LYS A 69 -6.92 -10.19 -8.57
CA LYS A 69 -6.23 -10.15 -9.87
C LYS A 69 -4.76 -10.49 -9.70
N GLU A 70 -4.08 -9.91 -8.71
CA GLU A 70 -2.68 -10.22 -8.42
C GLU A 70 -2.50 -11.66 -7.93
N MET A 71 -3.40 -12.17 -7.07
CA MET A 71 -3.31 -13.56 -6.62
C MET A 71 -3.57 -14.55 -7.76
N LYS A 72 -4.52 -14.30 -8.67
CA LYS A 72 -4.73 -15.14 -9.86
C LYS A 72 -3.51 -15.15 -10.78
N LYS A 73 -2.82 -14.01 -10.95
CA LYS A 73 -1.54 -13.95 -11.70
C LYS A 73 -0.45 -14.82 -11.08
N LEU A 74 -0.50 -15.06 -9.78
CA LEU A 74 0.43 -15.95 -9.06
C LEU A 74 0.01 -17.42 -9.10
N GLY A 75 -1.12 -17.74 -9.76
CA GLY A 75 -1.64 -19.11 -9.88
C GLY A 75 -2.47 -19.59 -8.71
N TYR A 76 -2.93 -18.69 -7.82
CA TYR A 76 -3.88 -19.07 -6.77
C TYR A 76 -5.26 -19.33 -7.36
N ASP A 77 -5.86 -20.47 -7.01
CA ASP A 77 -7.26 -20.76 -7.30
C ASP A 77 -8.16 -20.01 -6.33
N ILE A 78 -8.90 -19.03 -6.85
CA ILE A 78 -9.76 -18.14 -6.05
C ILE A 78 -11.17 -18.19 -6.59
N ASP A 79 -12.06 -18.70 -5.75
CA ASP A 79 -13.50 -18.63 -5.96
C ASP A 79 -14.03 -17.21 -5.69
N THR A 80 -14.33 -16.50 -6.78
CA THR A 80 -14.83 -15.12 -6.72
C THR A 80 -16.29 -15.03 -6.31
N ASN A 81 -17.03 -16.15 -6.24
CA ASN A 81 -18.43 -16.15 -5.81
C ASN A 81 -18.58 -15.86 -4.31
N LYS A 82 -17.50 -16.06 -3.53
CA LYS A 82 -17.47 -15.78 -2.09
C LYS A 82 -17.28 -14.30 -1.73
N LEU A 83 -17.15 -13.43 -2.73
CA LEU A 83 -16.95 -11.98 -2.54
C LEU A 83 -18.22 -11.16 -2.75
N VAL A 84 -19.26 -11.77 -3.30
CA VAL A 84 -20.60 -11.17 -3.54
C VAL A 84 -21.43 -11.28 -2.28
#